data_AF-A0AAU9JZJ5-F1
#
_entry.id   AF-A0AAU9JZJ5-F1
#
_cell.length_a   1.000
_cell.length_b   1.000
_cell.length_c   1.000
_cell.angle_alpha   90.00
_cell.angle_beta   90.00
_cell.angle_gamma   90.00
#
_symmetry.space_group_name_H-M   'P 1'
#
loop_
_entity.id
_entity.type
_entity.pdbx_description
1 polymer ?
#
loop_
_entity_poly.entity_id
_entity_poly.type
_entity_poly.pdbx_seq_one_letter_code
_entity_poly.pdbx_strand_id
1 'polypeptide(L)'
;MERVDPENCEKKVEVMLRSIHPNLNPPEQEGPQYNMLTYVEDFNVRVKAKILARSNFFKEILIKDKNILQRNKAIEIKLTSRKNQVSIESTLTCLDYLDHQNFNLFDIQPKTMLSLVVTASFIKVQQLEDQIVEYISKYLNPSNLVEVISIASQIKNEILLEKCYIYTRILLLARFGEMSLPKAFKDDKNLTYESPFLIYTKDGKNQKVSLEIFSYKAQESLSNRHVFHTVQNMYNLMRIERTRSEEGFTGSDYPHTFRLVREHDNALMLYAERHSDSGDIIICKSPSEQFSDEYIGIMVNNFWGNDFTLFDHGVKDKIANRFPQGFIKLREEKLKVKYESNILGDTPRSLEVKLWDEENKEEVTLNNVPPRWNERAECYTLNFYGRVSRASAKNFQLVMPDDPDTIYFMFGKISTENFHLDYRSPLSMFQAFAIGLASLSRKRIVA
;
A
#
# COMPACT_ATOMS: atom_id res chain seq x y z
N MET A 1 9.62 19.18 48.81
CA MET A 1 10.56 18.17 48.29
C MET A 1 10.58 18.31 46.78
N GLU A 2 11.71 18.71 46.21
CA GLU A 2 11.88 18.90 44.76
C GLU A 2 11.69 17.58 44.02
N ARG A 3 11.05 17.64 42.85
CA ARG A 3 10.94 16.49 41.93
C ARG A 3 12.34 16.24 41.37
N VAL A 4 12.91 15.08 41.68
CA VAL A 4 14.16 14.63 41.06
C VAL A 4 13.84 14.17 39.63
N ASP A 5 14.48 14.78 38.64
CA ASP A 5 14.36 14.38 37.24
C ASP A 5 15.12 13.05 37.02
N PRO A 6 14.45 11.97 36.57
CA PRO A 6 15.09 10.68 36.30
C PRO A 6 16.24 10.76 35.29
N GLU A 7 16.16 11.67 34.32
CA GLU A 7 17.16 11.79 33.24
C GLU A 7 18.53 12.28 33.76
N ASN A 8 18.52 13.02 34.87
CA ASN A 8 19.72 13.54 35.53
C ASN A 8 20.16 12.67 36.73
N CYS A 9 19.56 11.49 36.92
CA CYS A 9 19.78 10.65 38.09
C CYS A 9 20.84 9.54 37.86
N GLU A 10 22.02 9.68 38.47
CA GLU A 10 23.09 8.67 38.45
C GLU A 10 22.82 7.43 39.33
N LYS A 11 21.68 7.36 40.03
CA LYS A 11 21.34 6.27 40.96
C LYS A 11 21.11 4.95 40.20
N LYS A 12 21.53 3.83 40.78
CA LYS A 12 21.26 2.49 40.22
C LYS A 12 19.90 1.96 40.68
N VAL A 13 19.16 1.39 39.75
CA VAL A 13 17.85 0.75 39.86
C VAL A 13 18.04 -0.74 39.58
N GLU A 14 17.45 -1.60 40.41
CA GLU A 14 17.47 -3.06 40.24
C GLU A 14 16.23 -3.50 39.47
N VAL A 15 16.41 -3.90 38.21
CA VAL A 15 15.32 -4.45 37.40
C VAL A 15 15.31 -5.95 37.62
N MET A 16 14.23 -6.45 38.21
CA MET A 16 13.98 -7.88 38.41
C MET A 16 13.01 -8.37 37.33
N LEU A 17 13.46 -9.28 36.49
CA LEU A 17 12.61 -9.94 35.51
C LEU A 17 12.14 -11.27 36.10
N ARG A 18 10.82 -11.48 36.11
CA ARG A 18 10.21 -12.77 36.48
C ARG A 18 9.37 -13.28 35.31
N SER A 19 9.76 -14.42 34.76
CA SER A 19 8.97 -15.12 33.73
C SER A 19 7.98 -16.07 34.39
N ILE A 20 6.68 -15.97 34.05
CA ILE A 20 5.66 -16.89 34.56
C ILE A 20 5.33 -17.94 33.49
N HIS A 21 5.53 -19.22 33.84
CA HIS A 21 5.20 -20.35 32.97
C HIS A 21 3.66 -20.60 32.98
N PRO A 22 2.97 -20.64 31.82
CA PRO A 22 1.51 -20.62 31.76
C PRO A 22 0.81 -21.99 31.89
N ASN A 23 1.54 -23.10 32.01
CA ASN A 23 0.95 -24.45 31.99
C ASN A 23 1.14 -25.22 33.31
N LEU A 24 0.53 -24.75 34.40
CA LEU A 24 0.30 -25.56 35.60
C LEU A 24 -1.12 -25.28 36.11
N ASN A 25 -2.11 -26.03 35.60
CA ASN A 25 -3.28 -26.32 36.42
C ASN A 25 -2.85 -27.47 37.33
N PRO A 26 -2.71 -27.27 38.66
CA PRO A 26 -2.47 -28.41 39.54
C PRO A 26 -3.71 -29.32 39.48
N PRO A 27 -3.55 -30.65 39.37
CA PRO A 27 -4.68 -31.54 39.62
C PRO A 27 -5.12 -31.35 41.07
N GLU A 28 -6.44 -31.41 41.32
CA GLU A 28 -6.97 -31.41 42.69
C GLU A 28 -6.39 -32.61 43.45
N GLN A 29 -5.67 -32.35 44.55
CA GLN A 29 -5.16 -33.39 45.44
C GLN A 29 -5.73 -33.20 46.84
N GLU A 30 -6.47 -34.20 47.31
CA GLU A 30 -6.78 -34.40 48.72
C GLU A 30 -5.56 -35.00 49.43
N GLY A 31 -4.88 -34.20 50.25
CA GLY A 31 -3.71 -34.66 51.01
C GLY A 31 -2.90 -33.50 51.59
N PRO A 32 -1.98 -33.75 52.54
CA PRO A 32 -1.25 -32.70 53.25
C PRO A 32 -0.43 -31.86 52.26
N GLN A 33 -0.76 -30.56 52.21
CA GLN A 33 -0.19 -29.59 51.28
C GLN A 33 1.32 -29.42 51.48
N TYR A 34 2.11 -30.08 50.63
CA TYR A 34 3.46 -29.66 50.33
C TYR A 34 3.47 -29.03 48.93
N ASN A 35 3.20 -27.71 48.86
CA ASN A 35 3.37 -26.96 47.62
C ASN A 35 4.84 -26.62 47.43
N MET A 36 5.56 -27.46 46.68
CA MET A 36 6.88 -27.12 46.16
C MET A 36 6.88 -27.36 44.65
N LEU A 37 6.73 -26.28 43.85
CA LEU A 37 7.26 -26.12 42.48
C LEU A 37 6.70 -24.85 41.79
N THR A 38 7.59 -23.91 41.50
CA THR A 38 7.65 -23.20 40.21
C THR A 38 9.01 -22.54 40.10
N TYR A 39 9.84 -23.00 39.15
CA TYR A 39 11.08 -22.32 38.78
C TYR A 39 10.70 -21.03 38.07
N VAL A 40 10.59 -19.95 38.84
CA VAL A 40 10.68 -18.59 38.33
C VAL A 40 12.17 -18.35 38.14
N GLU A 41 12.65 -18.26 36.90
CA GLU A 41 13.98 -17.71 36.67
C GLU A 41 13.92 -16.22 37.01
N ASP A 42 14.31 -15.89 38.24
CA ASP A 42 14.48 -14.52 38.70
C ASP A 42 15.81 -14.00 38.15
N PHE A 43 15.73 -13.10 37.18
CA PHE A 43 16.90 -12.46 36.61
C PHE A 43 17.01 -11.02 37.09
N ASN A 44 18.11 -10.69 37.77
CA ASN A 44 18.33 -9.39 38.40
C ASN A 44 19.43 -8.62 37.68
N VAL A 45 19.13 -7.41 37.22
CA VAL A 45 20.11 -6.50 36.61
C VAL A 45 20.06 -5.15 37.29
N ARG A 46 21.24 -4.57 37.53
CA ARG A 46 21.35 -3.21 38.06
C ARG A 46 21.69 -2.23 36.95
N VAL A 47 20.74 -1.35 36.62
CA VAL A 47 20.84 -0.35 35.56
C VAL A 47 20.74 1.05 36.16
N LYS A 48 21.43 2.06 35.61
CA LYS A 48 21.28 3.44 36.11
C LYS A 48 19.91 4.00 35.74
N ALA A 49 19.30 4.79 36.62
CA ALA A 49 18.00 5.43 36.41
C ALA A 49 17.99 6.30 35.14
N LYS A 50 19.07 7.07 34.90
CA LYS A 50 19.24 7.86 33.66
C LYS A 50 19.19 7.03 32.36
N ILE A 51 19.65 5.78 32.41
CA ILE A 51 19.62 4.86 31.27
C ILE A 51 18.20 4.36 31.06
N LEU A 52 17.54 3.90 32.13
CA LEU A 52 16.15 3.45 32.09
C LEU A 52 15.20 4.57 31.65
N ALA A 53 15.46 5.82 32.04
CA ALA A 53 14.64 6.97 31.68
C ALA A 53 14.58 7.25 30.16
N ARG A 54 15.49 6.66 29.37
CA ARG A 54 15.43 6.70 27.89
C ARG A 54 14.26 5.86 27.32
N SER A 55 13.70 4.95 28.11
CA SER A 55 12.45 4.24 27.82
C SER A 55 11.27 4.99 28.46
N ASN A 56 10.23 5.27 27.67
CA ASN A 56 9.04 5.94 28.19
C ASN A 56 8.34 5.12 29.28
N PHE A 57 8.36 3.79 29.18
CA PHE A 57 7.79 2.89 30.18
C PHE A 57 8.48 3.05 31.54
N PHE A 58 9.81 2.95 31.59
CA PHE A 58 10.53 3.08 32.85
C PHE A 58 10.54 4.52 33.36
N LYS A 59 10.60 5.53 32.47
CA LYS A 59 10.48 6.94 32.84
C LYS A 59 9.18 7.22 33.59
N GLU A 60 8.05 6.73 33.08
CA GLU A 60 6.75 6.87 33.77
C GLU A 60 6.74 6.22 35.16
N ILE A 61 7.37 5.04 35.31
CA ILE A 61 7.49 4.35 36.61
C ILE A 61 8.34 5.16 37.59
N LEU A 62 9.51 5.63 37.14
CA LEU A 62 10.45 6.39 37.97
C LEU A 62 9.87 7.73 38.44
N ILE A 63 9.03 8.37 37.63
CA ILE A 63 8.36 9.64 37.98
C ILE A 63 7.22 9.43 38.98
N LYS A 64 6.46 8.34 38.87
CA LYS A 64 5.25 8.12 39.69
C LYS A 64 5.55 7.77 41.14
N ASP A 65 6.67 7.11 41.42
CA ASP A 65 7.00 6.72 42.79
C ASP A 65 8.00 7.70 43.45
N LYS A 66 7.47 8.49 44.39
CA LYS A 66 8.24 9.50 45.14
C LYS A 66 9.36 8.89 45.99
N ASN A 67 9.28 7.61 46.36
CA ASN A 67 10.27 6.96 47.23
C ASN A 67 11.49 6.45 46.45
N ILE A 68 11.31 6.11 45.17
CA ILE A 68 12.32 5.52 44.31
C ILE A 68 13.57 6.41 44.26
N LEU A 69 13.39 7.66 43.87
CA LEU A 69 14.53 8.57 43.66
C LEU A 69 15.06 9.21 44.95
N GLN A 70 14.38 9.07 46.09
CA GLN A 70 14.69 9.83 47.32
C GLN A 70 15.53 9.05 48.34
N ARG A 71 15.37 7.72 48.51
CA ARG A 71 15.87 6.98 49.69
C ARG A 71 17.28 6.36 49.60
N ASN A 72 18.08 6.66 48.59
CA ASN A 72 19.44 6.11 48.42
C ASN A 72 19.50 4.56 48.47
N LYS A 73 18.42 3.90 48.05
CA LYS A 73 18.30 2.44 47.96
C LYS A 73 18.09 2.03 46.49
N ALA A 74 18.66 0.89 46.09
CA ALA A 74 18.31 0.26 44.83
C ALA A 74 16.80 -0.03 44.82
N ILE A 75 16.17 0.23 43.67
CA ILE A 75 14.73 0.12 43.48
C ILE A 75 14.46 -1.16 42.70
N GLU A 76 13.60 -2.04 43.21
CA GLU A 76 13.19 -3.26 42.51
C GLU A 76 12.03 -2.98 41.55
N ILE A 77 12.25 -3.10 40.24
CA ILE A 77 11.18 -3.09 39.22
C ILE A 77 10.94 -4.52 38.76
N LYS A 78 9.79 -5.09 39.12
CA LYS A 78 9.40 -6.45 38.75
C LYS A 78 8.64 -6.48 37.42
N LEU A 79 9.29 -6.96 36.36
CA LEU A 79 8.62 -7.22 35.09
C LEU A 79 8.12 -8.66 35.05
N THR A 80 6.81 -8.82 34.87
CA THR A 80 6.16 -10.13 34.83
C THR A 80 5.53 -10.34 33.47
N SER A 81 5.97 -11.36 32.74
CA SER A 81 5.51 -11.67 31.39
C SER A 81 4.88 -13.05 31.32
N ARG A 82 3.83 -13.22 30.50
CA ARG A 82 3.37 -14.55 30.07
C ARG A 82 4.38 -15.13 29.07
N LYS A 83 4.46 -16.46 28.94
CA LYS A 83 5.30 -17.12 27.92
C LYS A 83 4.95 -16.56 26.54
N ASN A 84 5.96 -16.12 25.80
CA ASN A 84 5.92 -15.45 24.48
C ASN A 84 5.60 -13.94 24.46
N GLN A 85 5.53 -13.23 25.60
CA GLN A 85 5.36 -11.77 25.59
C GLN A 85 6.69 -11.01 25.75
N VAL A 86 7.60 -11.43 26.61
CA VAL A 86 8.91 -10.81 26.82
C VAL A 86 9.92 -11.89 27.20
N SER A 87 11.04 -12.01 26.50
CA SER A 87 12.13 -12.92 26.87
C SER A 87 13.20 -12.19 27.69
N ILE A 88 13.91 -12.94 28.55
CA ILE A 88 15.02 -12.39 29.34
C ILE A 88 16.11 -11.86 28.42
N GLU A 89 16.46 -12.63 27.38
CA GLU A 89 17.46 -12.24 26.37
C GLU A 89 17.07 -10.94 25.66
N SER A 90 15.84 -10.84 25.15
CA SER A 90 15.36 -9.62 24.48
C SER A 90 15.34 -8.42 25.43
N THR A 91 15.01 -8.62 26.70
CA THR A 91 15.02 -7.54 27.69
C THR A 91 16.44 -7.05 27.96
N LEU A 92 17.39 -7.97 28.11
CA LEU A 92 18.81 -7.64 28.24
C LEU A 92 19.31 -6.86 27.05
N THR A 93 19.00 -7.31 25.85
CA THR A 93 19.35 -6.62 24.60
C THR A 93 18.77 -5.21 24.56
N CYS A 94 17.51 -5.03 24.95
CA CYS A 94 16.92 -3.70 25.04
C CYS A 94 17.61 -2.81 26.09
N LEU A 95 17.95 -3.36 27.27
CA LEU A 95 18.66 -2.60 28.31
C LEU A 95 20.07 -2.21 27.86
N ASP A 96 20.77 -3.09 27.16
CA ASP A 96 22.08 -2.83 26.58
C ASP A 96 22.03 -1.73 25.52
N TYR A 97 21.00 -1.75 24.67
CA TYR A 97 20.71 -0.67 23.72
C TYR A 97 20.43 0.65 24.44
N LEU A 98 19.64 0.63 25.52
CA LEU A 98 19.39 1.84 26.30
C LEU A 98 20.69 2.42 26.87
N ASP A 99 21.69 1.62 27.22
CA ASP A 99 22.97 2.11 27.74
C ASP A 99 23.85 2.68 26.62
N HIS A 100 24.13 1.87 25.60
CA HIS A 100 25.13 2.15 24.56
C HIS A 100 24.59 2.94 23.36
N GLN A 101 23.27 2.97 23.15
CA GLN A 101 22.61 3.58 21.98
C GLN A 101 23.13 3.05 20.63
N ASN A 102 23.69 1.84 20.64
CA ASN A 102 24.20 1.17 19.46
C ASN A 102 23.54 -0.21 19.35
N PHE A 103 23.18 -0.59 18.13
CA PHE A 103 22.55 -1.87 17.87
C PHE A 103 23.02 -2.44 16.55
N ASN A 104 23.68 -3.59 16.59
CA ASN A 104 24.06 -4.31 15.39
C ASN A 104 23.04 -5.41 15.09
N LEU A 105 22.13 -5.14 14.15
CA LEU A 105 21.08 -6.07 13.73
C LEU A 105 21.62 -7.38 13.13
N PHE A 106 22.86 -7.40 12.64
CA PHE A 106 23.45 -8.57 11.98
C PHE A 106 23.85 -9.69 12.94
N ASP A 107 23.99 -9.41 14.23
CA ASP A 107 24.46 -10.39 15.23
C ASP A 107 23.30 -11.22 15.83
N ILE A 108 22.05 -10.95 15.43
CA ILE A 108 20.87 -11.49 16.09
C ILE A 108 20.15 -12.50 15.20
N GLN A 109 19.82 -13.65 15.78
CA GLN A 109 19.07 -14.68 15.09
C GLN A 109 17.63 -14.21 14.78
N PRO A 110 17.06 -14.53 13.61
CA PRO A 110 15.73 -14.07 13.21
C PRO A 110 14.59 -14.40 14.19
N LYS A 111 14.65 -15.56 14.88
CA LYS A 111 13.66 -15.91 15.91
C LYS A 111 13.72 -14.99 17.13
N THR A 112 14.91 -14.51 17.46
CA THR A 112 15.14 -13.59 18.58
C THR A 112 14.66 -12.17 18.25
N MET A 113 14.66 -11.79 16.97
CA MET A 113 14.16 -10.50 16.49
C MET A 113 12.66 -10.30 16.75
N LEU A 114 11.87 -11.38 16.59
CA LEU A 114 10.44 -11.37 16.86
C LEU A 114 10.13 -11.18 18.35
N SER A 115 10.86 -11.86 19.24
CA SER A 115 10.78 -11.60 20.68
C SER A 115 11.27 -10.20 21.05
N LEU A 116 12.28 -9.71 20.34
CA LEU A 116 12.87 -8.41 20.60
C LEU A 116 11.92 -7.26 20.23
N VAL A 117 11.21 -7.33 19.10
CA VAL A 117 10.24 -6.28 18.74
C VAL A 117 9.10 -6.22 19.75
N VAL A 118 8.60 -7.37 20.23
CA VAL A 118 7.57 -7.38 21.28
C VAL A 118 8.08 -6.75 22.56
N THR A 119 9.32 -7.06 22.94
CA THR A 119 9.95 -6.50 24.14
C THR A 119 10.15 -4.99 24.01
N ALA A 120 10.76 -4.53 22.91
CA ALA A 120 11.01 -3.12 22.63
C ALA A 120 9.72 -2.29 22.64
N SER A 121 8.65 -2.83 22.04
CA SER A 121 7.33 -2.22 22.06
C SER A 121 6.74 -2.16 23.48
N PHE A 122 6.82 -3.26 24.23
CA PHE A 122 6.35 -3.33 25.63
C PHE A 122 7.06 -2.31 26.54
N ILE A 123 8.39 -2.23 26.48
CA ILE A 123 9.16 -1.25 27.25
C ILE A 123 9.24 0.12 26.57
N LYS A 124 8.51 0.36 25.48
CA LYS A 124 8.42 1.64 24.76
C LYS A 124 9.77 2.25 24.37
N VAL A 125 10.61 1.50 23.65
CA VAL A 125 11.88 1.98 23.07
C VAL A 125 11.70 2.16 21.56
N GLN A 126 11.14 3.32 21.18
CA GLN A 126 10.66 3.56 19.80
C GLN A 126 11.76 3.41 18.74
N GLN A 127 12.94 4.01 18.96
CA GLN A 127 14.04 3.95 17.96
C GLN A 127 14.49 2.51 17.68
N LEU A 128 14.55 1.66 18.70
CA LEU A 128 14.90 0.25 18.54
C LEU A 128 13.75 -0.52 17.87
N GLU A 129 12.50 -0.26 18.26
CA GLU A 129 11.33 -0.86 17.63
C GLU A 129 11.31 -0.55 16.12
N ASP A 130 11.50 0.72 15.73
CA ASP A 130 11.51 1.17 14.33
C ASP A 130 12.61 0.45 13.52
N GLN A 131 13.84 0.36 14.07
CA GLN A 131 14.95 -0.36 13.44
C GLN A 131 14.65 -1.85 13.22
N ILE A 132 14.03 -2.50 14.21
CA ILE A 132 13.67 -3.92 14.12
C ILE A 132 12.51 -4.12 13.13
N VAL A 133 11.51 -3.25 13.14
CA VAL A 133 10.36 -3.27 12.22
C VAL A 133 10.83 -3.12 10.77
N GLU A 134 11.75 -2.21 10.50
CA GLU A 134 12.35 -2.04 9.18
C GLU A 134 13.09 -3.32 8.73
N TYR A 135 13.89 -3.91 9.63
CA TYR A 135 14.58 -5.17 9.37
C TYR A 135 13.61 -6.31 9.07
N ILE A 136 12.61 -6.55 9.93
CA ILE A 136 11.59 -7.59 9.74
C ILE A 136 10.86 -7.40 8.40
N SER A 137 10.49 -6.15 8.09
CA SER A 137 9.81 -5.81 6.83
C SER A 137 10.65 -6.16 5.60
N LYS A 138 11.97 -5.92 5.64
CA LYS A 138 12.89 -6.23 4.55
C LYS A 138 13.09 -7.73 4.31
N TYR A 139 13.01 -8.54 5.38
CA TYR A 139 13.23 -9.99 5.33
C TYR A 139 11.94 -10.81 5.45
N LEU A 140 10.78 -10.18 5.21
CA LEU A 140 9.49 -10.86 5.19
C LEU A 140 9.47 -11.90 4.07
N ASN A 141 9.04 -13.12 4.40
CA ASN A 141 8.99 -14.25 3.46
C ASN A 141 7.92 -15.27 3.91
N PRO A 142 7.58 -16.27 3.10
CA PRO A 142 6.49 -17.19 3.45
C PRO A 142 6.71 -17.94 4.77
N SER A 143 7.96 -18.20 5.15
CA SER A 143 8.30 -19.01 6.32
C SER A 143 8.14 -18.29 7.67
N ASN A 144 8.12 -16.95 7.66
CA ASN A 144 7.93 -16.14 8.86
C ASN A 144 6.63 -15.31 8.84
N LEU A 145 5.93 -15.24 7.69
CA LEU A 145 4.77 -14.38 7.49
C LEU A 145 3.69 -14.57 8.56
N VAL A 146 3.27 -15.81 8.84
CA VAL A 146 2.20 -16.08 9.83
C VAL A 146 2.59 -15.62 11.23
N GLU A 147 3.84 -15.85 11.64
CA GLU A 147 4.35 -15.45 12.95
C GLU A 147 4.47 -13.92 13.05
N VAL A 148 4.97 -13.27 12.01
CA VAL A 148 5.07 -11.80 11.93
C VAL A 148 3.68 -11.16 12.00
N ILE A 149 2.66 -11.70 11.31
CA ILE A 149 1.28 -11.18 11.38
C ILE A 149 0.75 -11.26 12.82
N SER A 150 0.92 -12.42 13.47
CA SER A 150 0.46 -12.62 14.84
C SER A 150 1.10 -11.61 15.80
N ILE A 151 2.42 -11.37 15.64
CA ILE A 151 3.16 -10.43 16.49
C ILE A 151 2.75 -9.00 16.19
N ALA A 152 2.73 -8.60 14.91
CA ALA A 152 2.37 -7.25 14.48
C ALA A 152 0.97 -6.87 15.00
N SER A 153 0.03 -7.81 15.02
CA SER A 153 -1.28 -7.61 15.63
C SER A 153 -1.22 -7.49 17.16
N GLN A 154 -0.46 -8.34 17.83
CA GLN A 154 -0.30 -8.30 19.29
C GLN A 154 0.25 -6.94 19.76
N ILE A 155 1.26 -6.40 19.07
CA ILE A 155 1.85 -5.10 19.39
C ILE A 155 1.14 -3.92 18.72
N LYS A 156 0.11 -4.18 17.90
CA LYS A 156 -0.63 -3.18 17.11
C LYS A 156 0.28 -2.31 16.24
N ASN A 157 1.33 -2.90 15.66
CA ASN A 157 2.26 -2.18 14.79
C ASN A 157 1.68 -2.11 13.37
N GLU A 158 1.19 -0.92 13.00
CA GLU A 158 0.48 -0.70 11.73
C GLU A 158 1.38 -0.85 10.51
N ILE A 159 2.67 -0.51 10.62
CA ILE A 159 3.66 -0.61 9.54
C ILE A 159 3.88 -2.08 9.17
N LEU A 160 4.13 -2.94 10.16
CA LEU A 160 4.29 -4.38 9.92
C LEU A 160 3.00 -5.01 9.39
N LEU A 161 1.84 -4.62 9.92
CA LEU A 161 0.55 -5.13 9.43
C LEU A 161 0.31 -4.73 7.97
N GLU A 162 0.66 -3.52 7.56
CA GLU A 162 0.59 -3.09 6.16
C GLU A 162 1.50 -3.93 5.26
N LYS A 163 2.78 -4.11 5.65
CA LYS A 163 3.72 -4.94 4.88
C LYS A 163 3.24 -6.39 4.76
N CYS A 164 2.71 -6.96 5.84
CA CYS A 164 2.15 -8.31 5.82
C CYS A 164 0.89 -8.42 4.98
N TYR A 165 0.00 -7.42 5.02
CA TYR A 165 -1.20 -7.36 4.20
C TYR A 165 -0.85 -7.37 2.71
N ILE A 166 0.05 -6.48 2.29
CA ILE A 166 0.53 -6.38 0.90
C ILE A 166 1.19 -7.69 0.47
N TYR A 167 2.09 -8.24 1.30
CA TYR A 167 2.79 -9.49 0.99
C TYR A 167 1.81 -10.65 0.80
N THR A 168 0.84 -10.79 1.71
CA THR A 168 -0.18 -11.84 1.67
C THR A 168 -1.05 -11.70 0.42
N ARG A 169 -1.46 -10.48 0.06
CA ARG A 169 -2.23 -10.20 -1.15
C ARG A 169 -1.50 -10.62 -2.41
N ILE A 170 -0.26 -10.15 -2.59
CA ILE A 170 0.55 -10.47 -3.78
C ILE A 170 0.73 -11.98 -3.91
N LEU A 171 1.10 -12.66 -2.81
CA LEU A 171 1.34 -14.09 -2.85
C LEU A 171 0.07 -14.89 -3.20
N LEU A 172 -1.07 -14.59 -2.57
CA LEU A 172 -2.31 -15.31 -2.82
C LEU A 172 -2.89 -14.98 -4.20
N LEU A 173 -2.81 -13.73 -4.66
CA LEU A 173 -3.23 -13.35 -6.01
C LEU A 173 -2.41 -14.06 -7.09
N ALA A 174 -1.09 -14.18 -6.88
CA ALA A 174 -0.24 -14.95 -7.78
C ALA A 174 -0.61 -16.44 -7.78
N ARG A 175 -0.84 -17.05 -6.61
CA ARG A 175 -1.26 -18.45 -6.49
C ARG A 175 -2.63 -18.72 -7.12
N PHE A 176 -3.52 -17.74 -7.10
CA PHE A 176 -4.84 -17.83 -7.75
C PHE A 176 -4.81 -17.48 -9.25
N GLY A 177 -3.63 -17.15 -9.80
CA GLY A 177 -3.45 -16.89 -11.23
C GLY A 177 -3.94 -15.52 -11.69
N GLU A 178 -4.14 -14.56 -10.79
CA GLU A 178 -4.49 -13.18 -11.17
C GLU A 178 -3.28 -12.41 -11.72
N MET A 179 -2.08 -12.78 -11.26
CA MET A 179 -0.82 -12.14 -11.64
C MET A 179 0.35 -13.12 -11.63
N SER A 180 1.46 -12.74 -12.26
CA SER A 180 2.74 -13.41 -12.08
C SER A 180 3.35 -13.03 -10.72
N LEU A 181 3.97 -13.99 -10.05
CA LEU A 181 4.69 -13.71 -8.79
C LEU A 181 5.88 -12.77 -9.08
N PRO A 182 6.01 -11.61 -8.41
CA PRO A 182 7.12 -10.70 -8.64
C PRO A 182 8.46 -11.36 -8.28
N LYS A 183 9.55 -10.98 -8.98
CA LYS A 183 10.88 -11.61 -8.83
C LYS A 183 11.44 -11.54 -7.40
N ALA A 184 11.05 -10.53 -6.63
CA ALA A 184 11.46 -10.35 -5.24
C ALA A 184 10.77 -11.34 -4.28
N PHE A 185 9.68 -11.97 -4.70
CA PHE A 185 8.89 -12.89 -3.90
C PHE A 185 9.31 -14.33 -4.16
N LYS A 186 9.16 -15.17 -3.14
CA LYS A 186 9.32 -16.62 -3.22
C LYS A 186 8.04 -17.27 -2.75
N ASP A 187 7.68 -18.38 -3.38
CA ASP A 187 6.59 -19.22 -2.92
C ASP A 187 7.12 -20.32 -1.99
N ASP A 188 6.28 -20.80 -1.09
CA ASP A 188 6.58 -21.91 -0.17
C ASP A 188 5.35 -22.79 0.00
N LYS A 189 5.51 -24.09 -0.25
CA LYS A 189 4.45 -25.10 -0.14
C LYS A 189 3.98 -25.31 1.31
N ASN A 190 4.82 -24.97 2.28
CA ASN A 190 4.48 -25.06 3.71
C ASN A 190 3.50 -23.95 4.15
N LEU A 191 3.38 -22.88 3.36
CA LEU A 191 2.39 -21.84 3.59
C LEU A 191 1.14 -22.15 2.76
N THR A 192 0.06 -22.57 3.40
CA THR A 192 -1.24 -22.86 2.76
C THR A 192 -2.28 -21.82 3.13
N TYR A 193 -3.38 -21.80 2.37
CA TYR A 193 -4.49 -20.90 2.61
C TYR A 193 -5.81 -21.67 2.56
N GLU A 194 -6.55 -21.60 3.65
CA GLU A 194 -7.86 -22.20 3.85
C GLU A 194 -8.76 -21.12 4.45
N SER A 195 -9.52 -20.41 3.62
CA SER A 195 -10.28 -19.22 4.02
C SER A 195 -11.06 -19.43 5.32
N PRO A 196 -10.94 -18.52 6.32
CA PRO A 196 -10.21 -17.25 6.28
C PRO A 196 -8.74 -17.35 6.74
N PHE A 197 -8.20 -18.54 6.97
CA PHE A 197 -6.91 -18.76 7.61
C PHE A 197 -5.74 -18.89 6.64
N LEU A 198 -4.67 -18.17 6.95
CA LEU A 198 -3.33 -18.45 6.43
C LEU A 198 -2.61 -19.37 7.41
N ILE A 199 -2.05 -20.46 6.92
CA ILE A 199 -1.50 -21.55 7.73
C ILE A 199 -0.06 -21.80 7.29
N TYR A 200 0.87 -21.83 8.23
CA TYR A 200 2.24 -22.26 7.98
C TYR A 200 2.53 -23.53 8.77
N THR A 201 2.94 -24.60 8.07
CA THR A 201 3.22 -25.90 8.66
C THR A 201 4.72 -26.19 8.63
N LYS A 202 5.30 -26.44 9.81
CA LYS A 202 6.70 -26.85 9.95
C LYS A 202 6.87 -27.89 11.04
N ASP A 203 7.58 -28.98 10.73
CA ASP A 203 7.89 -30.07 11.68
C ASP A 203 6.63 -30.62 12.40
N GLY A 204 5.51 -30.74 11.67
CA GLY A 204 4.23 -31.21 12.21
C GLY A 204 3.47 -30.19 13.07
N LYS A 205 3.98 -28.97 13.24
CA LYS A 205 3.32 -27.88 13.96
C LYS A 205 2.72 -26.88 12.97
N ASN A 206 1.46 -26.51 13.22
CA ASN A 206 0.74 -25.52 12.42
C ASN A 206 0.66 -24.20 13.18
N GLN A 207 1.19 -23.15 12.58
CA GLN A 207 0.87 -21.77 12.95
C GLN A 207 -0.27 -21.30 12.03
N LYS A 208 -1.26 -20.58 12.57
CA LYS A 208 -2.37 -20.06 11.76
C LYS A 208 -2.76 -18.65 12.18
N VAL A 209 -3.21 -17.85 11.23
CA VAL A 209 -3.77 -16.51 11.47
C VAL A 209 -4.98 -16.28 10.57
N SER A 210 -6.03 -15.63 11.09
CA SER A 210 -7.18 -15.21 10.28
C SER A 210 -6.82 -13.97 9.49
N LEU A 211 -7.11 -13.96 8.18
CA LEU A 211 -6.91 -12.78 7.33
C LEU A 211 -7.90 -11.64 7.63
N GLU A 212 -8.97 -11.90 8.41
CA GLU A 212 -9.90 -10.86 8.87
C GLU A 212 -9.21 -9.79 9.73
N ILE A 213 -8.04 -10.10 10.30
CA ILE A 213 -7.15 -9.16 10.99
C ILE A 213 -6.80 -7.95 10.13
N PHE A 214 -6.85 -8.10 8.80
CA PHE A 214 -6.56 -7.07 7.83
C PHE A 214 -7.79 -6.31 7.32
N SER A 215 -8.98 -6.53 7.89
CA SER A 215 -10.21 -5.86 7.44
C SER A 215 -10.06 -4.33 7.46
N TYR A 216 -9.41 -3.78 8.49
CA TYR A 216 -9.14 -2.35 8.59
C TYR A 216 -8.15 -1.87 7.51
N LYS A 217 -7.11 -2.66 7.21
CA LYS A 217 -6.15 -2.35 6.14
C LYS A 217 -6.79 -2.40 4.76
N ALA A 218 -7.71 -3.34 4.52
CA ALA A 218 -8.45 -3.38 3.28
C ALA A 218 -9.36 -2.15 3.11
N GLN A 219 -10.02 -1.71 4.18
CA GLN A 219 -10.82 -0.47 4.17
C GLN A 219 -9.98 0.79 3.99
N GLU A 220 -8.81 0.87 4.64
CA GLU A 220 -7.86 1.96 4.47
C GLU A 220 -7.35 2.03 3.03
N SER A 221 -6.95 0.87 2.48
CA SER A 221 -6.52 0.70 1.09
C SER A 221 -7.60 1.20 0.11
N LEU A 222 -8.88 0.89 0.36
CA LEU A 222 -10.00 1.40 -0.43
C LEU A 222 -10.17 2.92 -0.31
N SER A 223 -10.13 3.43 0.91
CA SER A 223 -10.31 4.87 1.21
C SER A 223 -9.21 5.71 0.56
N ASN A 224 -7.96 5.24 0.61
CA ASN A 224 -6.81 5.91 0.00
C ASN A 224 -6.92 6.04 -1.52
N ARG A 225 -7.69 5.17 -2.19
CA ARG A 225 -7.94 5.25 -3.63
C ARG A 225 -9.15 6.08 -4.01
N HIS A 226 -10.06 6.34 -3.07
CA HIS A 226 -11.32 7.02 -3.33
C HIS A 226 -11.11 8.38 -4.01
N VAL A 227 -10.09 9.13 -3.61
CA VAL A 227 -9.73 10.45 -4.18
C VAL A 227 -9.51 10.44 -5.70
N PHE A 228 -9.10 9.32 -6.30
CA PHE A 228 -8.89 9.23 -7.74
C PHE A 228 -10.18 8.96 -8.52
N HIS A 229 -11.22 8.51 -7.82
CA HIS A 229 -12.55 8.22 -8.35
C HIS A 229 -13.55 9.35 -8.09
N THR A 230 -13.22 10.34 -7.24
CA THR A 230 -14.10 11.49 -7.00
C THR A 230 -14.27 12.34 -8.25
N VAL A 231 -15.51 12.76 -8.50
CA VAL A 231 -15.87 13.70 -9.57
C VAL A 231 -15.97 15.12 -9.01
N GLN A 232 -15.71 16.12 -9.86
CA GLN A 232 -15.79 17.53 -9.48
C GLN A 232 -16.40 18.35 -10.60
N ASN A 233 -17.32 19.25 -10.26
CA ASN A 233 -18.03 20.07 -11.25
C ASN A 233 -17.14 21.13 -11.94
N MET A 234 -16.05 21.53 -11.29
CA MET A 234 -15.08 22.49 -11.84
C MET A 234 -14.14 21.83 -12.85
N TYR A 235 -13.63 22.63 -13.78
CA TYR A 235 -12.57 22.21 -14.68
C TYR A 235 -11.28 21.94 -13.90
N ASN A 236 -10.77 20.73 -14.07
CA ASN A 236 -9.49 20.28 -13.56
C ASN A 236 -8.47 20.35 -14.69
N LEU A 237 -7.46 21.21 -14.54
CA LEU A 237 -6.42 21.44 -15.55
C LEU A 237 -5.20 20.57 -15.26
N MET A 238 -4.93 19.62 -16.15
CA MET A 238 -3.85 18.65 -16.04
C MET A 238 -3.00 18.62 -17.31
N ARG A 239 -1.82 18.00 -17.19
CA ARG A 239 -0.92 17.67 -18.28
C ARG A 239 -0.53 16.20 -18.21
N ILE A 240 -0.52 15.52 -19.35
CA ILE A 240 0.17 14.23 -19.51
C ILE A 240 1.58 14.49 -20.03
N GLU A 241 2.56 13.96 -19.31
CA GLU A 241 3.96 13.90 -19.73
C GLU A 241 4.29 12.44 -20.04
N ARG A 242 4.65 12.14 -21.29
CA ARG A 242 4.97 10.80 -21.76
C ARG A 242 6.48 10.64 -21.90
N THR A 243 7.01 9.51 -21.45
CA THR A 243 8.38 9.08 -21.75
C THR A 243 8.33 7.77 -22.52
N ARG A 244 9.19 7.64 -23.52
CA ARG A 244 9.36 6.43 -24.32
C ARG A 244 10.78 5.93 -24.13
N SER A 245 10.95 4.63 -24.19
CA SER A 245 12.29 4.03 -24.15
C SER A 245 13.04 4.34 -25.44
N GLU A 246 14.36 4.46 -25.35
CA GLU A 246 15.19 4.59 -26.53
C GLU A 246 15.07 3.31 -27.37
N GLU A 247 14.83 3.46 -28.67
CA GLU A 247 14.75 2.34 -29.61
C GLU A 247 16.14 1.70 -29.73
N GLY A 248 16.40 0.70 -28.87
CA GLY A 248 17.60 -0.13 -28.94
C GLY A 248 17.53 -1.14 -30.09
N PHE A 249 18.34 -2.19 -30.01
CA PHE A 249 18.41 -3.26 -31.03
C PHE A 249 17.06 -3.95 -31.32
N THR A 250 16.11 -3.92 -30.38
CA THR A 250 14.77 -4.50 -30.52
C THR A 250 13.85 -3.69 -31.44
N GLY A 251 14.20 -2.45 -31.78
CA GLY A 251 13.36 -1.54 -32.57
C GLY A 251 12.06 -1.12 -31.88
N SER A 252 11.97 -1.31 -30.56
CA SER A 252 10.78 -1.00 -29.77
C SER A 252 11.02 0.24 -28.91
N ASP A 253 10.11 1.21 -28.96
CA ASP A 253 10.11 2.41 -28.10
C ASP A 253 9.45 2.17 -26.73
N TYR A 254 9.10 0.91 -26.41
CA TYR A 254 8.52 0.49 -25.12
C TYR A 254 9.58 0.08 -24.08
N PRO A 255 9.28 0.18 -22.77
CA PRO A 255 8.03 0.67 -22.18
C PRO A 255 7.77 2.16 -22.40
N HIS A 256 6.48 2.51 -22.47
CA HIS A 256 6.02 3.90 -22.39
C HIS A 256 5.56 4.15 -20.96
N THR A 257 5.95 5.30 -20.42
CA THR A 257 5.51 5.76 -19.11
C THR A 257 4.79 7.09 -19.25
N PHE A 258 3.82 7.33 -18.38
CA PHE A 258 2.96 8.51 -18.44
C PHE A 258 2.78 9.07 -17.05
N ARG A 259 2.94 10.39 -16.91
CA ARG A 259 2.70 11.13 -15.67
C ARG A 259 1.53 12.07 -15.89
N LEU A 260 0.48 11.94 -15.08
CA LEU A 260 -0.58 12.94 -15.00
C LEU A 260 -0.17 13.98 -13.95
N VAL A 261 0.07 15.20 -14.40
CA VAL A 261 0.57 16.30 -13.58
C VAL A 261 -0.48 17.40 -13.52
N ARG A 262 -0.72 17.94 -12.33
CA ARG A 262 -1.61 19.08 -12.13
C ARG A 262 -0.89 20.38 -12.45
N GLU A 263 -1.52 21.26 -13.21
CA GLU A 263 -0.77 22.37 -13.81
C GLU A 263 -0.36 23.49 -12.85
N HIS A 264 -1.18 23.79 -11.85
CA HIS A 264 -0.94 24.97 -11.00
C HIS A 264 0.21 24.78 -10.01
N ASP A 265 0.47 23.54 -9.57
CA ASP A 265 1.48 23.18 -8.56
C ASP A 265 2.50 22.16 -9.07
N ASN A 266 2.34 21.66 -10.31
CA ASN A 266 3.12 20.55 -10.88
C ASN A 266 3.10 19.26 -10.03
N ALA A 267 2.04 19.04 -9.24
CA ALA A 267 1.91 17.82 -8.46
C ALA A 267 1.65 16.61 -9.37
N LEU A 268 2.41 15.53 -9.15
CA LEU A 268 2.12 14.23 -9.76
C LEU A 268 0.85 13.65 -9.13
N MET A 269 -0.13 13.36 -9.96
CA MET A 269 -1.43 12.84 -9.53
C MET A 269 -1.55 11.33 -9.76
N LEU A 270 -1.21 10.89 -10.97
CA LEU A 270 -1.24 9.49 -11.38
C LEU A 270 -0.05 9.20 -12.29
N TYR A 271 0.29 7.93 -12.37
CA TYR A 271 1.35 7.37 -13.18
C TYR A 271 0.80 6.17 -13.94
N ALA A 272 1.27 5.95 -15.17
CA ALA A 272 0.90 4.75 -15.92
C ALA A 272 2.09 4.17 -16.69
N GLU A 273 2.06 2.85 -16.89
CA GLU A 273 3.06 2.12 -17.67
C GLU A 273 2.39 1.21 -18.69
N ARG A 274 3.03 1.12 -19.85
CA ARG A 274 2.67 0.18 -20.91
C ARG A 274 3.94 -0.47 -21.43
N HIS A 275 4.00 -1.80 -21.39
CA HIS A 275 5.22 -2.55 -21.74
C HIS A 275 5.31 -3.01 -23.19
N SER A 276 4.20 -2.94 -23.94
CA SER A 276 4.19 -3.32 -25.35
C SER A 276 3.02 -2.67 -26.09
N ASP A 277 3.07 -2.72 -27.42
CA ASP A 277 2.05 -2.13 -28.29
C ASP A 277 0.65 -2.72 -28.14
N SER A 278 0.55 -3.99 -27.76
CA SER A 278 -0.71 -4.67 -27.48
C SER A 278 -0.92 -4.92 -25.99
N GLY A 279 -0.02 -4.43 -25.14
CA GLY A 279 -0.08 -4.66 -23.71
C GLY A 279 -1.08 -3.73 -23.03
N ASP A 280 -1.63 -4.23 -21.93
CA ASP A 280 -2.48 -3.46 -21.03
C ASP A 280 -1.71 -2.26 -20.44
N ILE A 281 -2.45 -1.25 -20.03
CA ILE A 281 -1.91 -0.05 -19.39
C ILE A 281 -2.22 -0.12 -17.90
N ILE A 282 -1.17 -0.24 -17.09
CA ILE A 282 -1.28 -0.29 -15.63
C ILE A 282 -1.25 1.15 -15.11
N ILE A 283 -2.22 1.52 -14.27
CA ILE A 283 -2.33 2.86 -13.70
C ILE A 283 -2.13 2.78 -12.19
N CYS A 284 -1.16 3.56 -11.70
CA CYS A 284 -0.78 3.64 -10.29
C CYS A 284 -0.71 5.10 -9.84
N LYS A 285 -0.59 5.34 -8.54
CA LYS A 285 -0.26 6.66 -7.98
C LYS A 285 1.21 7.02 -8.19
N SER A 286 2.09 6.02 -8.12
CA SER A 286 3.53 6.13 -8.38
C SER A 286 4.08 4.85 -9.02
N PRO A 287 5.31 4.86 -9.59
CA PRO A 287 5.94 3.65 -10.11
C PRO A 287 6.00 2.55 -9.05
N SER A 288 5.26 1.48 -9.27
CA SER A 288 5.01 0.44 -8.28
C SER A 288 4.54 -0.85 -8.95
N GLU A 289 4.58 -1.95 -8.21
CA GLU A 289 4.06 -3.23 -8.69
C GLU A 289 2.52 -3.22 -8.74
N GLN A 290 1.96 -3.99 -9.68
CA GLN A 290 0.53 -4.23 -9.78
C GLN A 290 -0.01 -4.81 -8.46
N PHE A 291 -1.22 -4.39 -8.05
CA PHE A 291 -1.87 -4.79 -6.80
C PHE A 291 -1.17 -4.35 -5.49
N SER A 292 -0.15 -3.49 -5.57
CA SER A 292 0.31 -2.71 -4.43
C SER A 292 -0.76 -1.68 -4.00
N ASP A 293 -0.53 -0.98 -2.88
CA ASP A 293 -1.42 0.11 -2.47
C ASP A 293 -1.37 1.34 -3.38
N GLU A 294 -0.36 1.41 -4.23
CA GLU A 294 -0.23 2.43 -5.26
C GLU A 294 -1.01 2.07 -6.54
N TYR A 295 -1.37 0.80 -6.77
CA TYR A 295 -2.12 0.36 -7.95
C TYR A 295 -3.56 0.84 -7.92
N ILE A 296 -3.99 1.63 -8.91
CA ILE A 296 -5.32 2.23 -8.98
C ILE A 296 -6.26 1.46 -9.91
N GLY A 297 -5.71 0.88 -10.99
CA GLY A 297 -6.47 0.06 -11.92
C GLY A 297 -5.72 -0.21 -13.21
N ILE A 298 -6.43 -0.79 -14.18
CA ILE A 298 -5.85 -1.27 -15.44
C ILE A 298 -6.78 -0.92 -16.60
N MET A 299 -6.19 -0.48 -17.70
CA MET A 299 -6.89 -0.32 -18.96
C MET A 299 -6.47 -1.41 -19.93
N VAL A 300 -7.44 -2.23 -20.33
CA VAL A 300 -7.26 -3.35 -21.25
C VAL A 300 -7.75 -2.92 -22.62
N ASN A 301 -7.04 -3.30 -23.68
CA ASN A 301 -7.44 -3.04 -25.06
C ASN A 301 -7.74 -4.33 -25.81
N ASN A 302 -8.63 -4.25 -26.80
CA ASN A 302 -8.79 -5.34 -27.75
C ASN A 302 -7.55 -5.46 -28.65
N PHE A 303 -7.43 -6.58 -29.37
CA PHE A 303 -6.28 -6.85 -30.26
C PHE A 303 -6.01 -5.74 -31.29
N TRP A 304 -7.07 -5.04 -31.71
CA TRP A 304 -7.02 -4.03 -32.77
C TRP A 304 -6.64 -2.63 -32.27
N GLY A 305 -6.74 -2.39 -30.96
CA GLY A 305 -6.42 -1.10 -30.33
C GLY A 305 -7.45 -0.01 -30.60
N ASN A 306 -8.70 -0.38 -30.89
CA ASN A 306 -9.80 0.58 -31.09
C ASN A 306 -10.88 0.49 -30.01
N ASP A 307 -10.80 -0.48 -29.11
CA ASP A 307 -11.71 -0.65 -27.97
C ASP A 307 -10.87 -0.82 -26.70
N PHE A 308 -11.13 0.03 -25.71
CA PHE A 308 -10.44 0.06 -24.42
C PHE A 308 -11.46 -0.01 -23.31
N THR A 309 -11.21 -0.84 -22.31
CA THR A 309 -12.02 -0.93 -21.10
C THR A 309 -11.15 -0.65 -19.88
N LEU A 310 -11.57 0.32 -19.08
CA LEU A 310 -10.94 0.70 -17.82
C LEU A 310 -11.56 -0.08 -16.67
N PHE A 311 -10.72 -0.74 -15.88
CA PHE A 311 -11.10 -1.42 -14.66
C PHE A 311 -10.38 -0.80 -13.45
N ASP A 312 -11.04 -0.83 -12.30
CA ASP A 312 -10.41 -0.41 -11.05
C ASP A 312 -9.41 -1.45 -10.48
N HIS A 313 -8.91 -1.18 -9.28
CA HIS A 313 -7.94 -2.01 -8.58
C HIS A 313 -8.47 -3.37 -8.08
N GLY A 314 -9.76 -3.66 -8.28
CA GLY A 314 -10.38 -4.90 -7.85
C GLY A 314 -9.92 -6.11 -8.66
N VAL A 315 -10.34 -7.29 -8.21
CA VAL A 315 -10.03 -8.58 -8.85
C VAL A 315 -11.29 -9.26 -9.36
N LYS A 316 -11.13 -10.20 -10.30
CA LYS A 316 -12.25 -10.95 -10.88
C LYS A 316 -13.03 -11.71 -9.81
N ASP A 317 -14.35 -11.80 -9.98
CA ASP A 317 -15.28 -12.45 -9.06
C ASP A 317 -14.82 -13.84 -8.57
N LYS A 318 -14.42 -14.71 -9.51
CA LYS A 318 -13.91 -16.06 -9.23
C LYS A 318 -12.72 -16.12 -8.26
N ILE A 319 -11.96 -15.03 -8.17
CA ILE A 319 -10.79 -14.90 -7.30
C ILE A 319 -11.17 -14.14 -6.03
N ALA A 320 -11.95 -13.06 -6.13
CA ALA A 320 -12.42 -12.27 -4.98
C ALA A 320 -13.16 -13.16 -3.96
N ASN A 321 -14.03 -14.07 -4.43
CA ASN A 321 -14.82 -14.97 -3.60
C ASN A 321 -14.00 -16.04 -2.86
N ARG A 322 -12.68 -16.13 -3.10
CA ARG A 322 -11.78 -17.01 -2.35
C ARG A 322 -11.31 -16.39 -1.03
N PHE A 323 -11.36 -15.06 -0.91
CA PHE A 323 -10.91 -14.32 0.25
C PHE A 323 -12.06 -14.08 1.25
N PRO A 324 -11.77 -13.81 2.54
CA PRO A 324 -12.81 -13.36 3.46
C PRO A 324 -13.40 -12.02 2.99
N GLN A 325 -14.65 -11.78 3.38
CA GLN A 325 -15.39 -10.59 2.97
C GLN A 325 -14.61 -9.32 3.30
N GLY A 326 -14.51 -8.41 2.32
CA GLY A 326 -13.85 -7.12 2.48
C GLY A 326 -12.33 -7.14 2.39
N PHE A 327 -11.66 -8.30 2.35
CA PHE A 327 -10.20 -8.38 2.24
C PHE A 327 -9.68 -7.86 0.88
N ILE A 328 -10.41 -8.17 -0.19
CA ILE A 328 -10.17 -7.69 -1.55
C ILE A 328 -11.50 -7.29 -2.19
N LYS A 329 -11.49 -6.17 -2.94
CA LYS A 329 -12.65 -5.67 -3.68
C LYS A 329 -12.85 -6.42 -5.00
N LEU A 330 -14.12 -6.60 -5.36
CA LEU A 330 -14.53 -7.04 -6.70
C LEU A 330 -14.18 -5.98 -7.74
N ARG A 331 -13.63 -6.41 -8.88
CA ARG A 331 -13.31 -5.53 -10.01
C ARG A 331 -14.58 -4.92 -10.60
N GLU A 332 -14.54 -3.61 -10.80
CA GLU A 332 -15.58 -2.86 -11.49
C GLU A 332 -15.06 -2.29 -12.80
N GLU A 333 -15.90 -2.32 -13.84
CA GLU A 333 -15.68 -1.55 -15.06
C GLU A 333 -16.02 -0.09 -14.78
N LYS A 334 -15.09 0.81 -15.09
CA LYS A 334 -15.25 2.25 -14.81
C LYS A 334 -15.54 3.07 -16.06
N LEU A 335 -15.10 2.62 -17.23
CA LEU A 335 -15.20 3.36 -18.48
C LEU A 335 -14.87 2.47 -19.69
N LYS A 336 -15.52 2.74 -20.83
CA LYS A 336 -15.15 2.21 -22.15
C LYS A 336 -14.83 3.34 -23.11
N VAL A 337 -13.75 3.19 -23.88
CA VAL A 337 -13.36 4.09 -24.98
C VAL A 337 -13.40 3.31 -26.28
N LYS A 338 -14.21 3.77 -27.23
CA LYS A 338 -14.36 3.13 -28.54
C LYS A 338 -14.04 4.13 -29.65
N TYR A 339 -13.16 3.72 -30.55
CA TYR A 339 -12.85 4.43 -31.78
C TYR A 339 -13.52 3.74 -32.95
N GLU A 340 -14.20 4.50 -33.79
CA GLU A 340 -14.73 3.97 -35.05
C GLU A 340 -13.60 3.58 -36.00
N SER A 341 -13.74 2.39 -36.61
CA SER A 341 -12.85 1.91 -37.66
C SER A 341 -13.27 2.51 -38.99
N ASN A 342 -12.78 3.71 -39.29
CA ASN A 342 -13.04 4.35 -40.59
C ASN A 342 -12.20 3.68 -41.68
N ILE A 343 -12.72 2.61 -42.29
CA ILE A 343 -12.07 1.85 -43.38
C ILE A 343 -12.02 2.67 -44.70
N LEU A 344 -12.92 3.64 -44.88
CA LEU A 344 -13.08 4.41 -46.13
C LEU A 344 -12.48 5.83 -46.10
N GLY A 345 -12.00 6.33 -44.95
CA GLY A 345 -11.21 7.57 -44.87
C GLY A 345 -11.94 8.92 -45.02
N ASP A 346 -13.23 8.93 -45.34
CA ASP A 346 -13.95 10.16 -45.73
C ASP A 346 -14.41 11.07 -44.57
N THR A 347 -14.27 10.65 -43.30
CA THR A 347 -14.70 11.43 -42.14
C THR A 347 -13.70 11.40 -40.97
N PRO A 348 -13.65 12.47 -40.15
CA PRO A 348 -12.92 12.45 -38.88
C PRO A 348 -13.36 11.28 -38.00
N ARG A 349 -12.40 10.59 -37.39
CA ARG A 349 -12.63 9.38 -36.58
C ARG A 349 -13.55 9.70 -35.40
N SER A 350 -14.69 9.01 -35.31
CA SER A 350 -15.58 9.10 -34.15
C SER A 350 -14.95 8.42 -32.94
N LEU A 351 -15.07 9.06 -31.79
CA LEU A 351 -14.64 8.60 -30.48
C LEU A 351 -15.85 8.67 -29.55
N GLU A 352 -16.26 7.51 -29.08
CA GLU A 352 -17.32 7.33 -28.10
C GLU A 352 -16.70 6.90 -26.78
N VAL A 353 -17.11 7.54 -25.69
CA VAL A 353 -16.73 7.17 -24.32
C VAL A 353 -18.00 6.89 -23.54
N LYS A 354 -18.08 5.71 -22.93
CA LYS A 354 -19.20 5.29 -22.08
C LYS A 354 -18.73 5.08 -20.64
N LEU A 355 -19.47 5.61 -19.69
CA LEU A 355 -19.24 5.39 -18.27
C LEU A 355 -20.56 5.33 -17.50
N TRP A 356 -20.51 4.75 -16.31
CA TRP A 356 -21.60 4.83 -15.36
C TRP A 356 -21.39 6.05 -14.46
N ASP A 357 -22.37 6.94 -14.43
CA ASP A 357 -22.42 8.06 -13.48
C ASP A 357 -23.01 7.56 -12.16
N GLU A 358 -22.16 7.49 -11.13
CA GLU A 358 -22.56 7.02 -9.80
C GLU A 358 -23.49 7.99 -9.07
N GLU A 359 -23.40 9.30 -9.36
CA GLU A 359 -24.23 10.32 -8.72
C GLU A 359 -25.67 10.25 -9.23
N ASN A 360 -25.81 10.21 -10.56
CA ASN A 360 -27.12 10.18 -11.23
C ASN A 360 -27.66 8.75 -11.45
N LYS A 361 -26.82 7.73 -11.25
CA LYS A 361 -27.14 6.30 -11.45
C LYS A 361 -27.64 6.00 -12.86
N GLU A 362 -26.92 6.52 -13.84
CA GLU A 362 -27.23 6.32 -15.26
C GLU A 362 -25.96 6.11 -16.11
N GLU A 363 -26.15 5.57 -17.31
CA GLU A 363 -25.06 5.45 -18.28
C GLU A 363 -24.93 6.79 -19.03
N VAL A 364 -23.73 7.36 -18.98
CA VAL A 364 -23.37 8.57 -19.71
C VAL A 364 -22.55 8.21 -20.94
N THR A 365 -22.91 8.81 -22.07
CA THR A 365 -22.14 8.73 -23.31
C THR A 365 -21.55 10.10 -23.66
N LEU A 366 -20.26 10.13 -23.95
CA LEU A 366 -19.53 11.30 -24.41
C LEU A 366 -19.01 11.06 -25.83
N ASN A 367 -19.22 12.02 -26.71
CA ASN A 367 -18.78 11.94 -28.12
C ASN A 367 -17.81 13.07 -28.45
N ASN A 368 -16.89 12.82 -29.38
CA ASN A 368 -16.01 13.87 -29.84
C ASN A 368 -16.75 14.95 -30.63
N VAL A 369 -16.38 16.20 -30.39
CA VAL A 369 -16.89 17.33 -31.18
C VAL A 369 -16.31 17.23 -32.59
N PRO A 370 -17.15 17.24 -33.65
CA PRO A 370 -16.65 17.31 -35.01
C PRO A 370 -16.01 18.69 -35.25
N PRO A 371 -14.84 18.75 -35.91
CA PRO A 371 -14.20 20.02 -36.16
C PRO A 371 -15.05 20.87 -37.12
N ARG A 372 -15.03 22.19 -36.97
CA ARG A 372 -15.79 23.13 -37.81
C ARG A 372 -14.88 23.73 -38.88
N TRP A 373 -15.42 23.94 -40.07
CA TRP A 373 -14.69 24.63 -41.13
C TRP A 373 -14.33 26.05 -40.68
N ASN A 374 -13.05 26.41 -40.79
CA ASN A 374 -12.56 27.74 -40.49
C ASN A 374 -12.09 28.40 -41.79
N GLU A 375 -12.87 29.35 -42.29
CA GLU A 375 -12.60 30.05 -43.55
C GLU A 375 -11.25 30.78 -43.55
N ARG A 376 -10.83 31.34 -42.41
CA ARG A 376 -9.56 32.09 -42.33
C ARG A 376 -8.34 31.19 -42.38
N ALA A 377 -8.45 29.98 -41.83
CA ALA A 377 -7.37 29.00 -41.80
C ALA A 377 -7.49 27.95 -42.92
N GLU A 378 -8.55 28.02 -43.73
CA GLU A 378 -8.92 27.06 -44.78
C GLU A 378 -8.82 25.59 -44.35
N CYS A 379 -9.20 25.31 -43.10
CA CYS A 379 -9.17 23.96 -42.55
C CYS A 379 -10.21 23.74 -41.45
N TYR A 380 -10.52 22.48 -41.18
CA TYR A 380 -11.36 22.08 -40.07
C TYR A 380 -10.62 22.25 -38.73
N THR A 381 -11.14 23.07 -37.83
CA THR A 381 -10.53 23.37 -36.52
C THR A 381 -11.55 23.30 -35.38
N LEU A 382 -11.04 23.07 -34.16
CA LEU A 382 -11.77 23.21 -32.91
C LEU A 382 -11.17 24.35 -32.09
N ASN A 383 -12.00 25.05 -31.33
CA ASN A 383 -11.51 26.11 -30.43
C ASN A 383 -11.06 25.49 -29.11
N PHE A 384 -9.75 25.46 -28.88
CA PHE A 384 -9.14 24.96 -27.65
C PHE A 384 -8.85 26.06 -26.63
N TYR A 385 -9.36 27.29 -26.82
CA TYR A 385 -9.22 28.39 -25.84
C TYR A 385 -7.77 28.65 -25.39
N GLY A 386 -6.81 28.53 -26.32
CA GLY A 386 -5.38 28.68 -26.04
C GLY A 386 -4.69 27.45 -25.41
N ARG A 387 -5.43 26.36 -25.16
CA ARG A 387 -4.92 25.10 -24.57
C ARG A 387 -4.24 24.18 -25.58
N VAL A 388 -4.17 24.53 -26.86
CA VAL A 388 -3.47 23.73 -27.89
C VAL A 388 -2.50 24.62 -28.63
N SER A 389 -1.24 24.19 -28.69
CA SER A 389 -0.17 24.90 -29.40
C SER A 389 0.29 24.18 -30.66
N ARG A 390 -0.05 22.89 -30.86
CA ARG A 390 0.34 22.11 -32.04
C ARG A 390 -0.84 21.36 -32.65
N ALA A 391 -0.96 21.43 -33.98
CA ALA A 391 -1.91 20.62 -34.74
C ALA A 391 -1.62 19.11 -34.56
N SER A 392 -2.67 18.32 -34.31
CA SER A 392 -2.58 16.87 -34.17
C SER A 392 -3.95 16.21 -34.29
N ALA A 393 -4.00 15.00 -34.86
CA ALA A 393 -5.17 14.11 -34.78
C ALA A 393 -5.51 13.67 -33.34
N LYS A 394 -4.64 13.96 -32.38
CA LYS A 394 -4.86 13.73 -30.94
C LYS A 394 -5.60 14.90 -30.26
N ASN A 395 -5.83 16.01 -30.95
CA ASN A 395 -6.54 17.14 -30.35
C ASN A 395 -8.04 16.90 -30.48
N PHE A 396 -8.74 16.75 -29.36
CA PHE A 396 -10.19 16.54 -29.37
C PHE A 396 -10.84 17.07 -28.09
N GLN A 397 -12.14 17.28 -28.17
CA GLN A 397 -13.01 17.64 -27.07
C GLN A 397 -14.14 16.62 -27.02
N LEU A 398 -14.60 16.25 -25.83
CA LEU A 398 -15.77 15.41 -25.64
C LEU A 398 -16.91 16.21 -25.03
N VAL A 399 -18.11 15.99 -25.56
CA VAL A 399 -19.37 16.59 -25.12
C VAL A 399 -20.40 15.49 -24.88
N MET A 400 -21.40 15.75 -24.04
CA MET A 400 -22.57 14.88 -23.98
C MET A 400 -23.52 15.23 -25.15
N PRO A 401 -24.21 14.26 -25.78
CA PRO A 401 -25.11 14.53 -26.89
C PRO A 401 -26.26 15.50 -26.55
N ASP A 402 -26.73 15.47 -25.31
CA ASP A 402 -27.80 16.31 -24.76
C ASP A 402 -27.31 17.65 -24.19
N ASP A 403 -26.00 17.78 -23.93
CA ASP A 403 -25.33 19.05 -23.60
C ASP A 403 -24.10 19.27 -24.51
N PRO A 404 -24.30 19.62 -25.79
CA PRO A 404 -23.23 19.78 -26.78
C PRO A 404 -22.38 21.05 -26.59
N ASP A 405 -22.84 22.00 -25.78
CA ASP A 405 -22.13 23.27 -25.53
C ASP A 405 -21.14 23.17 -24.38
N THR A 406 -21.32 22.19 -23.48
CA THR A 406 -20.39 21.93 -22.38
C THR A 406 -19.29 20.95 -22.79
N ILE A 407 -18.04 21.40 -22.75
CA ILE A 407 -16.88 20.53 -22.92
C ILE A 407 -16.61 19.78 -21.61
N TYR A 408 -16.81 18.47 -21.59
CA TYR A 408 -16.57 17.62 -20.42
C TYR A 408 -15.13 17.13 -20.32
N PHE A 409 -14.47 17.00 -21.47
CA PHE A 409 -13.09 16.59 -21.59
C PHE A 409 -12.43 17.32 -22.75
N MET A 410 -11.19 17.75 -22.58
CA MET A 410 -10.40 18.36 -23.64
C MET A 410 -8.97 17.82 -23.58
N PHE A 411 -8.47 17.37 -24.72
CA PHE A 411 -7.12 16.84 -24.84
C PHE A 411 -6.39 17.51 -26.00
N GLY A 412 -5.16 17.94 -25.75
CA GLY A 412 -4.49 18.89 -26.61
C GLY A 412 -2.97 18.74 -26.63
N LYS A 413 -2.38 18.70 -27.82
CA LYS A 413 -0.92 18.55 -27.97
C LYS A 413 -0.17 19.86 -27.68
N ILE A 414 0.82 19.77 -26.79
CA ILE A 414 1.80 20.83 -26.48
C ILE A 414 3.10 20.57 -27.24
N SER A 415 3.64 19.36 -27.09
CA SER A 415 4.89 18.92 -27.70
C SER A 415 4.74 17.47 -28.16
N THR A 416 5.83 16.83 -28.59
CA THR A 416 5.80 15.40 -28.94
C THR A 416 5.40 14.52 -27.75
N GLU A 417 5.77 14.94 -26.53
CA GLU A 417 5.64 14.15 -25.31
C GLU A 417 4.76 14.81 -24.23
N ASN A 418 4.29 16.02 -24.46
CA ASN A 418 3.46 16.76 -23.50
C ASN A 418 2.09 17.10 -24.09
N PHE A 419 1.03 16.89 -23.31
CA PHE A 419 -0.35 17.09 -23.72
C PHE A 419 -1.16 17.70 -22.59
N HIS A 420 -1.95 18.73 -22.87
CA HIS A 420 -2.99 19.21 -21.97
C HIS A 420 -4.12 18.19 -21.86
N LEU A 421 -4.67 18.06 -20.66
CA LEU A 421 -5.82 17.23 -20.33
C LEU A 421 -6.68 17.99 -19.33
N ASP A 422 -7.82 18.46 -19.79
CA ASP A 422 -8.79 19.16 -18.96
C ASP A 422 -10.07 18.32 -18.86
N TYR A 423 -10.64 18.24 -17.66
CA TYR A 423 -11.86 17.46 -17.44
C TYR A 423 -12.72 18.06 -16.35
N ARG A 424 -13.99 17.64 -16.31
CA ARG A 424 -14.94 17.94 -15.24
C ARG A 424 -15.94 16.79 -15.08
N SER A 425 -16.78 16.85 -14.06
CA SER A 425 -17.93 15.96 -13.85
C SER A 425 -18.72 15.80 -15.16
N PRO A 426 -19.04 14.58 -15.60
CA PRO A 426 -19.09 13.34 -14.80
C PRO A 426 -17.79 12.51 -14.77
N LEU A 427 -16.68 13.02 -15.31
CA LEU A 427 -15.41 12.30 -15.31
C LEU A 427 -14.64 12.46 -14.00
N SER A 428 -14.15 11.36 -13.45
CA SER A 428 -13.11 11.34 -12.42
C SER A 428 -11.72 11.53 -13.03
N MET A 429 -10.74 11.86 -12.19
CA MET A 429 -9.33 11.94 -12.60
C MET A 429 -8.82 10.64 -13.23
N PHE A 430 -9.18 9.50 -12.64
CA PHE A 430 -8.79 8.18 -13.12
C PHE A 430 -9.35 7.90 -14.52
N GLN A 431 -10.63 8.20 -14.75
CA GLN A 431 -11.30 8.04 -16.04
C GLN A 431 -10.72 9.00 -17.10
N ALA A 432 -10.54 10.28 -16.75
CA ALA A 432 -9.99 11.27 -17.66
C ALA A 432 -8.57 10.90 -18.11
N PHE A 433 -7.73 10.43 -17.17
CA PHE A 433 -6.38 9.96 -17.50
C PHE A 433 -6.42 8.78 -18.48
N ALA A 434 -7.30 7.80 -18.25
CA ALA A 434 -7.46 6.64 -19.13
C ALA A 434 -7.87 7.03 -20.57
N ILE A 435 -8.78 8.01 -20.73
CA ILE A 435 -9.16 8.54 -22.06
C ILE A 435 -7.93 9.13 -22.77
N GLY A 436 -7.12 9.92 -22.06
CA GLY A 436 -5.86 10.47 -22.58
C GLY A 436 -4.87 9.38 -22.99
N LEU A 437 -4.72 8.33 -22.18
CA LEU A 437 -3.85 7.18 -22.47
C LEU A 437 -4.31 6.43 -23.73
N ALA A 438 -5.62 6.18 -23.88
CA ALA A 438 -6.19 5.51 -25.05
C ALA A 438 -5.96 6.31 -26.36
N SER A 439 -5.98 7.64 -26.28
CA SER A 439 -5.62 8.52 -27.41
C SER A 439 -4.16 8.40 -27.81
N LEU A 440 -3.27 8.23 -26.83
CA LEU A 440 -1.82 8.09 -27.04
C LEU A 440 -1.41 6.70 -27.54
N SER A 441 -2.24 5.67 -27.32
CA SER A 441 -2.02 4.32 -27.84
C SER A 441 -2.09 4.26 -29.38
N ARG A 442 -1.16 3.49 -29.97
CA ARG A 442 -1.21 3.15 -31.41
C ARG A 442 -2.43 2.27 -31.68
N LYS A 443 -3.01 2.42 -32.87
CA LYS A 443 -4.22 1.70 -33.28
C LYS A 443 -3.91 1.00 -34.62
N ARG A 444 -4.12 -0.32 -34.70
CA ARG A 444 -3.59 -1.14 -35.80
C ARG A 444 -4.43 -1.15 -37.07
N ILE A 445 -5.75 -0.99 -36.97
CA ILE A 445 -6.65 -0.89 -38.13
C ILE A 445 -6.82 0.57 -38.61
N VAL A 446 -6.15 1.51 -37.95
CA VAL A 446 -6.45 2.93 -38.13
C VAL A 446 -5.31 3.56 -38.91
N ALA A 447 -5.30 3.26 -40.22
CA ALA A 447 -4.39 3.84 -41.20
C ALA A 447 -4.44 5.38 -41.17
#